data_AF-A0A3N5LQ18-F1
#
_entry.id   AF-A0A3N5LQ18-F1
#
_cell.length_a   1.000
_cell.length_b   1.000
_cell.length_c   1.000
_cell.angle_alpha   90.00
_cell.angle_beta   90.00
_cell.angle_gamma   90.00
#
_symmetry.space_group_name_H-M   'P 1'
#
loop_
_entity.id
_entity.type
_entity.pdbx_description
1 polymer ?
#
loop_
_entity_poly.entity_id
_entity_poly.type
_entity_poly.pdbx_seq_one_letter_code
_entity_poly.pdbx_strand_id
1 'polypeptide(L)'
;MDPAIQILRDRFAEMEDEDLLRLVSEEASDYRPEAIEVARQEIQRRGLDTGRPSKADTPAAESTSEAGTSLDREEAEDESEPEPSASQQDWVTCAICAGRLRSAVLLAENQVIAVFDDNREARFVKLLVCPRCGNASMFVDMQTRVIE
;
A
#
# COMPACT_ATOMS: atom_id res chain seq x y z
N MET A 1 -28.94 12.59 2.68
CA MET A 1 -27.63 12.04 3.09
C MET A 1 -27.56 10.65 2.51
N ASP A 2 -26.52 10.36 1.73
CA ASP A 2 -26.36 9.05 1.09
C ASP A 2 -25.93 8.03 2.16
N PRO A 3 -26.69 6.92 2.37
CA PRO A 3 -26.37 5.96 3.43
C PRO A 3 -24.98 5.33 3.25
N ALA A 4 -24.48 5.22 2.02
CA ALA A 4 -23.14 4.72 1.75
C ALA A 4 -22.04 5.63 2.28
N ILE A 5 -22.25 6.95 2.26
CA ILE A 5 -21.28 7.95 2.75
C ILE A 5 -21.20 7.91 4.28
N GLN A 6 -22.31 7.64 4.96
CA GLN A 6 -22.33 7.56 6.42
C GLN A 6 -21.52 6.36 6.93
N ILE A 7 -21.66 5.20 6.27
CA ILE A 7 -20.87 3.99 6.59
C ILE A 7 -19.36 4.25 6.43
N LEU A 8 -18.98 5.00 5.39
CA LEU A 8 -17.57 5.36 5.16
C LEU A 8 -17.02 6.28 6.25
N ARG A 9 -17.82 7.24 6.73
CA ARG A 9 -17.42 8.11 7.85
C ARG A 9 -17.15 7.32 9.10
N ASP A 10 -18.05 6.41 9.45
CA ASP A 10 -17.93 5.61 10.67
C ASP A 10 -16.67 4.72 10.59
N ARG A 11 -16.45 4.08 9.43
CA ARG A 11 -15.23 3.28 9.19
C ARG A 11 -13.94 4.11 9.24
N PHE A 12 -13.92 5.30 8.65
CA PHE A 12 -12.74 6.17 8.71
C PHE A 12 -12.55 6.79 10.09
N ALA A 13 -13.59 6.92 10.90
CA ALA A 13 -13.47 7.35 12.29
C ALA A 13 -12.83 6.28 13.20
N GLU A 14 -12.95 5.00 12.84
CA GLU A 14 -12.30 3.88 13.55
C GLU A 14 -10.90 3.54 13.03
N MET A 15 -10.53 4.07 11.87
CA MET A 15 -9.22 3.83 11.23
C MET A 15 -8.09 4.57 11.96
N GLU A 16 -6.89 4.01 11.97
CA GLU A 16 -5.70 4.66 12.54
C GLU A 16 -5.21 5.82 11.66
N ASP A 17 -4.48 6.75 12.28
CA ASP A 17 -4.04 7.99 11.65
C ASP A 17 -3.10 7.75 10.47
N GLU A 18 -2.17 6.79 10.60
CA GLU A 18 -1.23 6.41 9.53
C GLU A 18 -1.94 5.80 8.32
N ASP A 19 -2.94 4.94 8.57
CA ASP A 19 -3.75 4.33 7.52
C ASP A 19 -4.61 5.36 6.79
N LEU A 20 -5.18 6.33 7.51
CA LEU A 20 -5.92 7.46 6.90
C LEU A 20 -5.01 8.30 5.99
N LEU A 21 -3.80 8.61 6.45
CA LEU A 21 -2.81 9.37 5.70
C LEU A 21 -2.35 8.60 4.45
N ARG A 22 -2.10 7.30 4.56
CA ARG A 22 -1.75 6.44 3.41
C ARG A 22 -2.89 6.39 2.38
N LEU A 23 -4.13 6.26 2.84
CA LEU A 23 -5.31 6.19 1.98
C LEU A 23 -5.48 7.45 1.11
N VAL A 24 -5.22 8.63 1.67
CA VAL A 24 -5.35 9.91 0.95
C VAL A 24 -4.13 10.27 0.09
N SER A 25 -2.98 9.62 0.32
CA SER A 25 -1.71 9.92 -0.38
C SER A 25 -1.36 8.88 -1.44
N GLU A 26 -1.27 7.61 -1.06
CA GLU A 26 -0.77 6.51 -1.91
C GLU A 26 -1.90 5.78 -2.63
N GLU A 27 -3.03 5.57 -1.94
CA GLU A 27 -4.15 4.76 -2.42
C GLU A 27 -5.30 5.61 -2.99
N ALA A 28 -5.12 6.94 -3.09
CA ALA A 28 -6.20 7.86 -3.45
C ALA A 28 -6.85 7.59 -4.82
N SER A 29 -6.11 6.95 -5.75
CA SER A 29 -6.61 6.57 -7.07
C SER A 29 -7.57 5.39 -7.06
N ASP A 30 -7.52 4.57 -6.00
CA ASP A 30 -8.26 3.31 -5.92
C ASP A 30 -9.64 3.49 -5.27
N TYR A 31 -9.90 4.69 -4.75
CA TYR A 31 -11.16 5.07 -4.13
C TYR A 31 -11.95 6.04 -4.98
N ARG A 32 -13.26 6.04 -4.74
CA ARG A 32 -14.16 7.05 -5.27
C ARG A 32 -13.79 8.44 -4.72
N PRO A 33 -13.94 9.52 -5.52
CA PRO A 33 -13.59 10.87 -5.09
C PRO A 33 -14.39 11.29 -3.86
N GLU A 34 -15.63 10.84 -3.70
CA GLU A 34 -16.44 11.11 -2.52
C GLU A 34 -15.87 10.46 -1.25
N ALA A 35 -15.24 9.27 -1.37
CA ALA A 35 -14.61 8.60 -0.24
C ALA A 35 -13.31 9.30 0.18
N ILE A 36 -12.51 9.77 -0.78
CA ILE A 36 -11.29 10.55 -0.49
C ILE A 36 -11.61 11.88 0.20
N GLU A 37 -12.70 12.52 -0.20
CA GLU A 37 -13.17 13.74 0.46
C GLU A 37 -13.57 13.49 1.92
N VAL A 38 -14.26 12.37 2.19
CA VAL A 38 -14.61 11.98 3.57
C VAL A 38 -13.36 11.68 4.41
N ALA A 39 -12.37 10.98 3.86
CA ALA A 39 -11.12 10.71 4.54
C ALA A 39 -10.32 11.99 4.83
N ARG A 40 -10.29 12.95 3.90
CA ARG A 40 -9.66 14.27 4.13
C ARG A 40 -10.35 15.07 5.24
N GLN A 41 -11.67 15.05 5.28
CA GLN A 41 -12.44 15.69 6.35
C GLN A 41 -12.13 15.06 7.71
N GLU A 42 -11.96 13.73 7.74
CA GLU A 42 -11.60 13.00 8.95
C GLU A 42 -10.17 13.33 9.42
N ILE A 43 -9.21 13.33 8.51
CA ILE A 43 -7.82 13.78 8.75
C ILE A 43 -7.79 15.21 9.32
N GLN A 44 -8.57 16.12 8.73
CA GLN A 44 -8.67 17.50 9.19
C GLN A 44 -9.32 17.59 10.58
N ARG A 45 -10.34 16.78 10.86
CA ARG A 45 -10.98 16.69 12.19
C ARG A 45 -9.99 16.25 13.26
N ARG A 46 -9.07 15.34 12.92
CA ARG A 46 -8.01 14.84 13.80
C ARG A 46 -6.79 15.77 13.90
N GLY A 47 -6.73 16.82 13.07
CA GLY A 47 -5.58 17.73 13.02
C GLY A 47 -4.32 17.08 12.45
N LEU A 48 -4.48 16.04 11.61
CA LEU A 48 -3.36 15.38 10.96
C LEU A 48 -2.94 16.20 9.74
N ASP A 49 -1.75 16.79 9.79
CA ASP A 49 -1.21 17.51 8.65
C ASP A 49 -0.83 16.52 7.54
N THR A 50 -1.60 16.54 6.45
CA THR A 50 -1.20 15.94 5.16
C THR A 50 -0.15 16.84 4.50
N GLY A 51 1.00 16.95 5.17
CA GLY A 51 2.14 17.72 4.71
C GLY A 51 2.69 17.12 3.42
N ARG A 52 2.15 17.55 2.28
CA ARG A 52 2.91 17.57 1.04
C ARG A 52 4.20 18.32 1.36
N PRO A 53 5.42 17.79 1.08
CA PRO A 53 6.60 18.64 1.05
C PRO A 53 6.43 19.60 -0.14
N SER A 54 5.73 20.71 0.10
CA SER A 54 5.61 21.78 -0.86
C SER A 54 6.97 22.48 -0.88
N LYS A 55 7.67 22.33 -2.00
CA LYS A 55 8.64 23.35 -2.40
C LYS A 55 7.92 24.71 -2.35
N ALA A 56 8.47 25.61 -1.54
CA ALA A 56 8.27 27.05 -1.50
C ALA A 56 6.84 27.56 -1.27
N ASP A 57 6.58 28.11 -0.09
CA ASP A 57 6.68 29.55 0.20
C ASP A 57 5.88 29.87 1.46
N THR A 58 6.55 30.34 2.51
CA THR A 58 5.99 31.29 3.49
C THR A 58 7.15 31.98 4.23
N PRO A 59 6.93 33.16 4.82
CA PRO A 59 7.69 34.36 4.56
C PRO A 59 8.76 34.60 5.64
N ALA A 60 9.53 35.66 5.42
CA ALA A 60 10.60 36.18 6.25
C ALA A 60 10.30 36.31 7.76
N ALA A 61 11.43 36.39 8.50
CA ALA A 61 11.65 36.75 9.91
C ALA A 61 11.74 35.53 10.86
N GLU A 62 12.82 35.25 11.59
CA GLU A 62 14.03 36.01 11.92
C GLU A 62 15.17 35.05 12.32
N SER A 63 16.40 35.47 12.02
CA SER A 63 17.68 34.83 12.35
C SER A 63 18.07 35.02 13.83
N THR A 64 18.85 34.08 14.39
CA THR A 64 19.98 34.26 15.37
C THR A 64 20.38 32.87 15.91
N SER A 65 21.53 32.28 15.52
CA SER A 65 22.84 32.23 16.22
C SER A 65 22.70 31.95 17.74
N GLU A 66 23.29 30.94 18.39
CA GLU A 66 24.71 30.53 18.52
C GLU A 66 24.77 29.09 19.11
N ALA A 67 25.67 28.20 18.66
CA ALA A 67 26.95 27.80 19.28
C ALA A 67 26.92 27.22 20.73
N GLY A 68 27.45 25.99 20.86
CA GLY A 68 27.92 25.33 22.10
C GLY A 68 26.81 24.64 22.91
N THR A 69 26.93 23.39 23.39
CA THR A 69 28.06 22.83 24.12
C THR A 69 27.94 21.29 24.18
N SER A 70 29.09 20.65 24.10
CA SER A 70 29.41 19.23 24.33
C SER A 70 29.08 18.71 25.73
N LEU A 71 28.71 17.43 25.86
CA LEU A 71 29.50 16.36 26.52
C LEU A 71 28.63 15.18 27.01
N ASP A 72 29.04 13.99 26.56
CA ASP A 72 29.12 12.71 27.28
C ASP A 72 27.87 11.86 27.60
N ARG A 73 28.01 10.56 27.21
CA ARG A 73 27.64 9.34 27.98
C ARG A 73 26.19 8.82 27.76
N GLU A 74 25.87 7.57 27.38
CA GLU A 74 26.44 6.22 27.65
C GLU A 74 26.22 5.26 26.47
N GLU A 75 27.14 4.30 26.33
CA GLU A 75 27.04 3.08 25.53
C GLU A 75 25.81 2.25 25.93
N ALA A 76 25.05 1.77 24.94
CA ALA A 76 24.09 0.68 25.10
C ALA A 76 24.13 -0.20 23.84
N GLU A 77 25.02 -1.19 23.92
CA GLU A 77 24.80 -2.59 23.54
C GLU A 77 24.11 -2.86 22.19
N ASP A 78 25.00 -3.08 21.22
CA ASP A 78 24.87 -3.86 20.00
C ASP A 78 24.22 -5.23 20.26
N GLU A 79 22.88 -5.29 20.20
CA GLU A 79 22.15 -6.50 19.83
C GLU A 79 21.79 -6.40 18.36
N SER A 80 22.76 -6.71 17.50
CA SER A 80 22.52 -6.98 16.10
C SER A 80 21.66 -8.24 15.98
N GLU A 81 20.34 -8.10 16.08
CA GLU A 81 19.40 -9.06 15.52
C GLU A 81 19.77 -9.22 14.03
N PRO A 82 19.90 -10.46 13.52
CA PRO A 82 20.10 -10.66 12.10
C PRO A 82 18.82 -10.17 11.41
N GLU A 83 18.90 -8.99 10.78
CA GLU A 83 17.92 -8.50 9.83
C GLU A 83 17.48 -9.69 8.97
N PRO A 84 16.17 -10.02 8.90
CA PRO A 84 15.72 -11.07 8.00
C PRO A 84 16.13 -10.63 6.61
N SER A 85 17.17 -11.27 6.09
CA SER A 85 17.82 -11.03 4.81
C SER A 85 16.78 -10.55 3.83
N ALA A 86 16.91 -9.29 3.39
CA ALA A 86 16.06 -8.66 2.39
C ALA A 86 15.63 -9.73 1.38
N SER A 87 14.39 -10.19 1.55
CA SER A 87 13.82 -11.21 0.70
C SER A 87 13.92 -10.62 -0.69
N GLN A 88 14.74 -11.25 -1.52
CA GLN A 88 14.96 -10.86 -2.90
C GLN A 88 13.57 -10.73 -3.52
N GLN A 89 13.08 -9.50 -3.61
CA GLN A 89 11.79 -9.23 -4.20
C GLN A 89 11.98 -9.41 -5.69
N ASP A 90 11.87 -10.66 -6.12
CA ASP A 90 11.92 -11.08 -7.51
C ASP A 90 10.74 -10.44 -8.23
N TRP A 91 10.98 -9.24 -8.77
CA TRP A 91 10.01 -8.53 -9.56
C TRP A 91 9.99 -9.19 -10.95
N VAL A 92 8.85 -9.78 -11.30
CA VAL A 92 8.70 -10.46 -12.59
C VAL A 92 8.55 -9.43 -13.70
N THR A 93 9.36 -9.57 -14.76
CA THR A 93 9.30 -8.70 -15.94
C THR A 93 8.43 -9.29 -17.04
N CYS A 94 7.72 -8.43 -17.76
CA CYS A 94 6.94 -8.81 -18.92
C CYS A 94 7.84 -9.26 -20.08
N ALA A 95 7.58 -10.43 -20.64
CA ALA A 95 8.34 -10.98 -21.77
C ALA A 95 8.21 -10.17 -23.07
N ILE A 96 7.19 -9.30 -23.21
CA ILE A 96 6.92 -8.53 -24.43
C ILE A 96 7.57 -7.15 -24.40
N CYS A 97 7.39 -6.38 -23.31
CA CYS A 97 7.82 -4.98 -23.25
C CYS A 97 8.80 -4.67 -22.11
N ALA A 98 9.29 -5.69 -21.41
CA ALA A 98 10.15 -5.59 -20.23
C ALA A 98 9.56 -4.74 -19.08
N GLY A 99 8.27 -4.41 -19.13
CA GLY A 99 7.58 -3.70 -18.05
C GLY A 99 7.40 -4.60 -16.82
N ARG A 100 7.35 -3.98 -15.63
CA ARG A 100 7.07 -4.70 -14.37
C ARG A 100 5.66 -5.29 -14.41
N LEU A 101 5.56 -6.60 -14.20
CA LEU A 101 4.27 -7.27 -14.04
C LEU A 101 3.70 -6.97 -12.64
N ARG A 102 2.38 -6.90 -12.55
CA ARG A 102 1.66 -6.70 -11.29
C ARG A 102 0.66 -7.83 -11.07
N SER A 103 0.49 -8.24 -9.82
CA SER A 103 -0.58 -9.16 -9.45
C SER A 103 -1.92 -8.49 -9.71
N ALA A 104 -2.84 -9.22 -10.35
CA ALA A 104 -4.18 -8.79 -10.63
C ALA A 104 -5.17 -9.85 -10.16
N VAL A 105 -6.33 -9.40 -9.71
CA VAL A 105 -7.47 -10.27 -9.42
C VAL A 105 -8.40 -10.22 -10.62
N LEU A 106 -8.74 -11.39 -11.16
CA LEU A 106 -9.80 -11.49 -12.16
C LEU A 106 -11.15 -11.38 -11.45
N LEU A 107 -11.85 -10.28 -11.67
CA LEU A 107 -13.26 -10.17 -11.31
C LEU A 107 -14.10 -10.88 -12.38
N ALA A 108 -14.31 -12.18 -12.18
CA ALA A 108 -15.40 -12.92 -12.82
C ALA A 108 -16.50 -13.16 -11.77
N GLU A 109 -17.73 -13.47 -12.19
CA GLU A 109 -18.83 -13.80 -11.26
C GLU A 109 -18.44 -14.94 -10.29
N ASN A 110 -17.48 -15.78 -10.70
CA ASN A 110 -16.87 -16.84 -9.90
C ASN A 110 -15.34 -16.70 -9.87
N GLN A 111 -14.70 -17.30 -8.85
CA GLN A 111 -13.25 -17.38 -8.75
C GLN A 111 -12.67 -18.28 -9.86
N VAL A 112 -11.48 -17.93 -10.39
CA VAL A 112 -10.76 -18.76 -11.36
C VAL A 112 -9.89 -19.76 -10.60
N ILE A 113 -10.30 -21.02 -10.63
CA ILE A 113 -9.55 -22.16 -10.08
C ILE A 113 -9.05 -23.05 -11.22
N ALA A 114 -7.85 -23.60 -11.05
CA ALA A 114 -7.36 -24.69 -11.88
C ALA A 114 -7.69 -26.00 -11.18
N VAL A 115 -8.33 -26.93 -11.90
CA VAL A 115 -8.58 -28.29 -11.41
C VAL A 115 -7.70 -29.23 -12.21
N PHE A 116 -6.88 -30.01 -11.53
CA PHE A 116 -6.04 -31.02 -12.18
C PHE A 116 -6.82 -32.30 -12.43
N ASP A 117 -6.76 -32.86 -13.64
CA ASP A 117 -7.54 -34.05 -14.02
C ASP A 117 -7.06 -35.34 -13.33
N ASP A 118 -5.80 -35.39 -12.91
CA ASP A 118 -5.18 -36.59 -12.35
C ASP A 118 -5.61 -36.86 -10.90
N ASN A 119 -5.60 -35.82 -10.06
CA ASN A 119 -5.88 -35.92 -8.63
C ASN A 119 -7.14 -35.14 -8.20
N ARG A 120 -7.82 -34.47 -9.14
CA ARG A 120 -8.98 -33.59 -8.90
C ARG A 120 -8.71 -32.47 -7.90
N GLU A 121 -7.45 -32.08 -7.73
CA GLU A 121 -7.07 -31.03 -6.82
C GLU A 121 -7.40 -29.66 -7.44
N ALA A 122 -8.10 -28.82 -6.67
CA ALA A 122 -8.38 -27.45 -7.03
C ALA A 122 -7.31 -26.51 -6.44
N ARG A 123 -6.76 -25.63 -7.28
CA ARG A 123 -5.74 -24.65 -6.91
C ARG A 123 -6.12 -23.25 -7.37
N PHE A 124 -5.71 -22.26 -6.60
CA PHE A 124 -5.86 -20.86 -6.98
C PHE A 124 -4.95 -20.50 -8.15
N VAL A 125 -5.46 -19.69 -9.06
CA VAL A 125 -4.66 -19.13 -10.16
C VAL A 125 -4.30 -17.69 -9.84
N LYS A 126 -3.00 -17.40 -9.81
CA LYS A 126 -2.46 -16.04 -9.73
C LYS A 126 -2.33 -15.48 -11.14
N LEU A 127 -2.80 -14.25 -11.35
CA LEU A 127 -2.66 -13.55 -12.61
C LEU A 127 -1.65 -12.42 -12.45
N LEU A 128 -0.64 -12.40 -13.31
CA LEU A 128 0.26 -11.28 -13.48
C LEU A 128 -0.07 -10.54 -14.78
N VAL A 129 -0.33 -9.24 -14.70
CA VAL A 129 -0.68 -8.41 -15.85
C VAL A 129 0.33 -7.27 -16.01
N CYS A 130 0.75 -7.03 -17.25
CA CYS A 130 1.60 -5.90 -17.59
C CYS A 130 0.73 -4.67 -17.88
N PRO A 131 0.83 -3.59 -17.10
CA PRO A 131 0.04 -2.38 -17.34
C PRO A 131 0.49 -1.61 -18.60
N ARG A 132 1.68 -1.90 -19.13
CA ARG A 132 2.21 -1.19 -20.31
C ARG A 132 1.71 -1.75 -21.64
N CYS A 133 1.58 -3.07 -21.76
CA CYS A 133 1.22 -3.74 -23.02
C CYS A 133 0.01 -4.68 -22.91
N GLY A 134 -0.56 -4.86 -21.72
CA GLY A 134 -1.70 -5.75 -21.50
C GLY A 134 -1.38 -7.24 -21.48
N ASN A 135 -0.11 -7.64 -21.67
CA ASN A 135 0.26 -9.06 -21.59
C ASN A 135 -0.06 -9.64 -20.21
N ALA A 136 -0.72 -10.79 -20.20
CA ALA A 136 -1.12 -11.50 -18.98
C ALA A 136 -0.42 -12.86 -18.90
N SER A 137 -0.02 -13.25 -17.70
CA SER A 137 0.59 -14.55 -17.40
C SER A 137 -0.09 -15.15 -16.19
N MET A 138 -0.56 -16.39 -16.33
CA MET A 138 -1.27 -17.12 -15.28
C MET A 138 -0.33 -18.15 -14.65
N PHE A 139 -0.36 -18.25 -13.33
CA PHE A 139 0.44 -19.17 -12.55
C PHE A 139 -0.46 -19.91 -11.56
N VAL A 140 -0.32 -21.22 -11.46
CA VAL A 140 -1.05 -22.01 -10.48
C VAL A 140 -0.31 -21.95 -9.14
N ASP A 141 -1.00 -21.53 -8.09
CA ASP A 141 -0.45 -21.55 -6.73
C ASP A 141 -0.51 -22.98 -6.17
N MET A 142 0.64 -23.63 -6.11
CA MET A 142 0.79 -25.00 -5.58
C MET A 142 0.87 -25.05 -4.04
N GLN A 143 1.03 -23.90 -3.37
CA GLN A 143 1.15 -23.84 -1.91
C GLN A 143 -0.23 -23.75 -1.26
N THR A 144 -1.10 -22.91 -1.81
CA THR A 144 -2.43 -22.67 -1.26
C THR A 144 -3.41 -23.75 -1.71
N ARG A 145 -4.17 -24.34 -0.78
CA ARG A 145 -5.28 -25.26 -1.07
C ARG A 145 -6.61 -24.51 -1.05
N VAL A 146 -7.50 -24.85 -1.96
CA VAL A 146 -8.89 -24.36 -1.94
C VAL A 146 -9.65 -25.17 -0.89
N ILE A 147 -10.32 -24.51 0.05
CA ILE A 147 -11.15 -25.13 1.08
C ILE A 147 -12.60 -24.73 0.77
N GLU A 148 -13.45 -25.72 0.53
CA GLU A 148 -14.89 -25.54 0.28
C GLU A 148 -15.70 -25.41 1.59
#